data_AF-L8PKT6-F1
#
_entry.id   AF-L8PKT6-F1
#
_cell.length_a   1.000
_cell.length_b   1.000
_cell.length_c   1.000
_cell.angle_alpha   90.00
_cell.angle_beta   90.00
_cell.angle_gamma   90.00
#
_symmetry.space_group_name_H-M   'P 1'
#
loop_
_entity.id
_entity.type
_entity.pdbx_description
1 polymer ?
#
loop_
_entity_poly.entity_id
_entity_poly.type
_entity_poly.pdbx_seq_one_letter_code
_entity_poly.pdbx_strand_id
1 'polypeptide(L)' 'MVANLDPHHTQEATVSLDMPQLGLDWHESVPVRDELTGETYHWGRANYVRLEPGHRPAHILTVLRPSTPQIGGSPTK' A
#
# COMPACT_ATOMS: atom_id res chain seq x y z
N MET A 1 -5.03 1.86 -5.27
CA MET A 1 -4.99 3.31 -5.51
C MET A 1 -6.04 3.97 -4.64
N VAL A 2 -5.76 5.15 -4.10
CA VAL A 2 -6.71 5.99 -3.38
C VAL A 2 -6.63 7.40 -3.97
N ALA A 3 -7.75 8.05 -4.23
CA ALA A 3 -7.78 9.38 -4.83
C ALA A 3 -8.84 10.25 -4.17
N ASN A 4 -8.54 11.54 -4.03
CA ASN A 4 -9.51 12.56 -3.69
C ASN A 4 -10.22 13.01 -4.96
N LEU A 5 -11.55 12.96 -4.97
CA LEU A 5 -12.39 13.40 -6.08
C LEU A 5 -12.87 14.86 -5.94
N ASP A 6 -12.60 15.50 -4.79
CA ASP A 6 -12.76 16.94 -4.61
C ASP A 6 -11.50 17.65 -5.13
N PRO A 7 -11.58 18.41 -6.23
CA PRO A 7 -10.42 19.08 -6.81
C PRO A 7 -10.00 20.35 -6.05
N HIS A 8 -10.77 20.79 -5.06
CA HIS A 8 -10.59 22.08 -4.38
C HIS A 8 -10.21 21.95 -2.91
N HIS A 9 -10.68 20.90 -2.23
CA HIS A 9 -10.48 20.76 -0.79
C HIS A 9 -9.71 19.50 -0.42
N THR A 10 -8.88 19.63 0.62
CA THR A 10 -8.24 18.49 1.28
C THR A 10 -9.29 17.56 1.86
N GLN A 11 -9.12 16.26 1.65
CA GLN A 11 -9.96 15.22 2.22
C GLN A 11 -9.13 14.29 3.10
N GLU A 12 -9.70 13.91 4.24
CA GLU A 12 -9.11 13.00 5.21
C GLU A 12 -10.04 11.81 5.40
N ALA A 13 -9.48 10.60 5.43
CA ALA A 13 -10.26 9.38 5.55
C ALA A 13 -9.46 8.25 6.20
N THR A 14 -10.18 7.24 6.68
CA THR A 14 -9.59 5.93 7.01
C THR A 14 -9.90 4.95 5.89
N VAL A 15 -8.88 4.49 5.18
CA VAL A 15 -8.98 3.46 4.15
C VAL A 15 -8.99 2.11 4.82
N SER A 16 -10.08 1.36 4.64
CA SER A 16 -10.18 -0.03 5.08
C SER A 16 -9.76 -0.97 3.96
N LEU A 17 -8.73 -1.77 4.20
CA LEU A 17 -8.26 -2.80 3.26
C LEU A 17 -8.87 -4.16 3.59
N ASP A 18 -9.27 -4.87 2.54
CA ASP A 18 -9.54 -6.30 2.60
C ASP A 18 -8.20 -7.06 2.55
N MET A 19 -7.66 -7.37 3.73
CA MET A 19 -6.33 -7.98 3.85
C MET A 19 -6.28 -9.39 3.20
N PRO A 20 -7.28 -10.27 3.39
CA PRO A 20 -7.31 -11.57 2.70
C PRO A 20 -7.29 -11.47 1.17
N GLN A 21 -7.95 -10.47 0.56
CA GLN A 21 -7.86 -10.26 -0.90
C GLN A 21 -6.45 -9.91 -1.37
N LEU A 22 -5.61 -9.37 -0.49
CA LEU A 22 -4.19 -9.10 -0.75
C LEU A 22 -3.29 -10.31 -0.46
N GLY A 23 -3.86 -11.43 0.01
CA GLY A 23 -3.12 -12.62 0.45
C GLY A 23 -2.43 -12.44 1.79
N LEU A 24 -2.96 -11.58 2.66
CA LEU A 24 -2.41 -11.20 3.96
C LEU A 24 -3.39 -11.55 5.07
N ASP A 25 -2.89 -11.81 6.27
CA ASP A 25 -3.74 -12.00 7.44
C ASP A 25 -4.33 -10.66 7.93
N TRP A 26 -5.51 -10.69 8.56
CA TRP A 26 -6.22 -9.47 9.01
C TRP A 26 -5.41 -8.54 9.94
N HIS A 27 -4.49 -9.11 10.71
CA HIS A 27 -3.60 -8.40 11.64
C HIS A 27 -2.25 -8.00 11.03
N GLU A 28 -1.98 -8.36 9.78
CA GLU A 28 -0.70 -8.09 9.14
C GLU A 28 -0.56 -6.59 8.79
N SER A 29 0.68 -6.12 8.75
CA SER A 29 1.04 -4.82 8.22
C SER A 29 2.17 -4.99 7.23
N VAL A 30 2.00 -4.43 6.03
CA VAL A 30 2.94 -4.57 4.92
C VAL A 30 3.54 -3.22 4.51
N PRO A 31 4.83 -3.18 4.14
CA PRO A 31 5.38 -1.99 3.53
C PRO A 31 4.75 -1.78 2.15
N VAL A 32 4.26 -0.56 1.91
CA VAL A 32 3.75 -0.11 0.62
C VAL A 32 4.54 1.11 0.18
N ARG A 33 4.86 1.20 -1.11
CA ARG A 33 5.47 2.37 -1.69
C ARG A 33 4.45 3.16 -2.48
N ASP A 34 4.38 4.46 -2.24
CA ASP A 34 3.64 5.37 -3.11
C ASP A 34 4.49 5.74 -4.32
N GLU A 35 4.09 5.29 -5.50
CA GLU A 35 4.84 5.50 -6.74
C GLU A 35 4.83 6.95 -7.20
N LEU A 36 3.91 7.79 -6.69
CA LEU A 36 3.87 9.22 -7.01
C LEU A 36 4.95 10.02 -6.26
N THR A 37 5.32 9.58 -5.07
CA THR A 37 6.22 10.32 -4.16
C THR A 37 7.50 9.57 -3.84
N GLY A 38 7.52 8.25 -4.05
CA GLY A 38 8.58 7.34 -3.60
C GLY A 38 8.54 7.00 -2.11
N GLU A 39 7.65 7.62 -1.33
CA GLU A 39 7.54 7.41 0.12
C GLU A 39 7.07 5.98 0.43
N THR A 40 7.59 5.41 1.51
CA THR A 40 7.19 4.07 1.99
C THR A 40 6.42 4.18 3.29
N TYR A 41 5.30 3.48 3.37
CA TYR A 41 4.40 3.44 4.51
C TYR A 41 4.18 1.99 4.97
N HIS A 42 3.80 1.80 6.22
CA HIS A 42 3.31 0.51 6.70
C HIS A 42 1.78 0.53 6.75
N TRP A 43 1.14 -0.26 5.89
CA TRP A 43 -0.31 -0.33 5.79
C TRP A 43 -0.84 -1.64 6.36
N GLY A 44 -1.84 -1.54 7.22
CA GLY A 44 -2.62 -2.67 7.73
C GLY A 44 -4.07 -2.59 7.27
N ARG A 45 -4.98 -3.16 8.06
CA ARG A 45 -6.42 -3.15 7.74
C ARG A 45 -7.04 -1.75 7.68
N ALA A 46 -6.60 -0.81 8.49
CA ALA A 46 -7.18 0.54 8.59
C ALA A 46 -6.08 1.59 8.57
N ASN A 47 -6.09 2.46 7.56
CA ASN A 47 -5.00 3.40 7.30
C ASN A 47 -5.52 4.82 7.16
N TYR A 48 -4.96 5.74 7.93
CA TYR A 48 -5.26 7.16 7.79
C TYR A 48 -4.62 7.73 6.53
N VAL A 49 -5.38 8.50 5.75
CA VAL A 49 -4.89 9.25 4.59
C VAL A 49 -5.39 10.68 4.64
N ARG A 50 -4.55 11.61 4.16
CA ARG A 50 -4.87 13.02 3.94
C ARG A 50 -4.43 13.40 2.53
N LEU A 51 -5.38 13.70 1.66
CA LEU A 51 -5.14 13.98 0.24
C LEU A 51 -5.45 15.44 -0.07
N GLU A 52 -4.42 16.18 -0.44
CA GLU A 52 -4.46 17.63 -0.67
C GLU A 52 -4.35 17.92 -2.17
N PRO A 53 -5.39 18.51 -2.80
CA PRO A 53 -5.33 18.89 -4.20
C PRO A 53 -4.13 19.80 -4.49
N GLY A 54 -3.48 19.60 -5.64
CA GLY A 54 -2.30 20.36 -6.06
C GLY A 54 -0.96 19.92 -5.45
N HIS A 55 -0.97 19.19 -4.33
CA HIS A 55 0.25 18.65 -3.71
C HIS A 55 0.29 17.12 -3.74
N ARG A 56 -0.72 16.46 -3.15
CA ARG A 56 -0.87 15.00 -3.09
C ARG A 56 -2.34 14.62 -3.29
N PRO A 57 -2.86 14.67 -4.54
CA PRO A 57 -4.27 14.41 -4.81
C PRO A 57 -4.65 12.92 -4.73
N ALA A 58 -3.66 12.03 -4.81
CA ALA A 58 -3.85 10.59 -4.81
C ALA A 58 -2.61 9.86 -4.26
N HIS A 59 -2.78 8.57 -3.96
CA HIS A 59 -1.71 7.62 -3.71
C HIS A 59 -1.83 6.43 -4.68
N ILE A 60 -0.73 6.09 -5.36
CA ILE A 60 -0.62 4.87 -6.17
C ILE A 60 0.33 3.93 -5.44
N LEU A 61 -0.24 2.92 -4.78
CA LEU A 61 0.49 2.11 -3.82
C LEU A 61 0.87 0.76 -4.42
N THR A 62 2.17 0.45 -4.38
CA THR A 62 2.71 -0.89 -4.65
C THR A 62 3.01 -1.59 -3.34
N VAL A 63 2.48 -2.80 -3.13
CA VAL A 63 2.84 -3.62 -1.97
C VAL A 63 4.25 -4.16 -2.16
N LEU A 64 5.15 -3.86 -1.23
CA LEU A 64 6.50 -4.38 -1.20
C LEU A 64 6.49 -5.72 -0.47
N ARG A 65 6.21 -6.81 -1.19
CA ARG A 65 6.36 -8.15 -0.63
C ARG A 65 7.85 -8.48 -0.52
N PRO A 66 8.33 -9.02 0.62
CA PRO A 66 9.67 -9.58 0.67
C PRO A 66 9.73 -10.69 -0.39
N SER A 67 10.67 -10.56 -1.33
CA SER A 67 10.93 -11.61 -2.30
C SER A 67 11.25 -12.89 -1.55
N THR A 68 10.42 -13.93 -1.68
CA THR A 68 10.80 -15.28 -1.25
C THR A 68 12.14 -15.60 -1.89
N PRO A 69 13.21 -15.88 -1.12
CA PRO A 69 14.46 -16.29 -1.72
C PRO A 69 14.20 -17.58 -2.52
N GLN A 70 14.47 -17.55 -3.81
CA GLN A 70 14.41 -18.73 -4.67
C GLN A 70 15.55 -19.67 -4.23
N ILE A 71 15.29 -20.54 -3.25
CA ILE A 71 16.20 -21.61 -2.89
C ILE A 71 16.10 -22.65 -4.01
N GLY A 72 16.88 -22.44 -5.07
CA GLY A 72 17.15 -23.43 -6.11
C GLY A 72 18.04 -24.53 -5.53
N GLY A 73 17.41 -25.48 -4.82
CA GLY A 73 18.06 -26.73 -4.45
C GLY A 73 18.05 -27.68 -5.66
N SER A 74 19.20 -27.86 -6.30
CA SER A 74 19.41 -28.94 -7.27
C SER A 74 19.37 -30.28 -6.55
N PRO A 75 18.52 -31.26 -6.94
CA PRO A 75 18.66 -32.62 -6.44
C PRO A 75 19.79 -33.31 -7.22
N THR A 76 20.89 -33.60 -6.52
CA THR A 76 21.86 -34.61 -6.93
C THR A 76 21.26 -35.99 -6.71
N LYS A 77 20.98 -36.72 -7.79
CA LYS A 77 21.40 -38.11 -7.93
C LYS A 77 21.37 -38.56 -9.39
#